data_AF-A0A261UU34-F1
#
_entry.id   AF-A0A261UU34-F1
#
_cell.length_a   1.000
_cell.length_b   1.000
_cell.length_c   1.000
_cell.angle_alpha   90.00
_cell.angle_beta   90.00
_cell.angle_gamma   90.00
#
_symmetry.space_group_name_H-M   'P 1'
#
loop_
_entity.id
_entity.type
_entity.pdbx_description
1 polymer ?
#
loop_
_entity_poly.entity_id
_entity_poly.type
_entity_poly.pdbx_seq_one_letter_code
_entity_poly.pdbx_strand_id
1 'polypeptide(L)'
;MPRLKVFDFQFLVSIMGIASFARLSGCLAASGLIMSAALAATSAEDAVRHDIAAMMTGQKNQTSIDRTDRGVFLETRHCLDGKQSLVQTMRGQLRVDQEDALLALFQRVLCARSDDGMGKLTVARFGDDVAEPFQTGLAMYSGMLELGGWPIDWSDSGIGKSPRSEAFVSMLGLSADSPLSAVSRWEVLSPSHVRVWFGQFRQAPSDTMTYDFELRGKRWVWTSAVASTRL
;
A
#
# COMPACT_ATOMS: atom_id res chain seq x y z
N MET A 1 49.75 -19.84 -19.64
CA MET A 1 48.84 -19.87 -20.81
C MET A 1 47.42 -20.16 -20.34
N PRO A 2 46.57 -19.14 -20.14
CA PRO A 2 45.13 -19.34 -19.94
C PRO A 2 44.33 -18.78 -21.13
N ARG A 3 43.33 -19.52 -21.62
CA ARG A 3 42.30 -18.99 -22.52
C ARG A 3 41.08 -18.60 -21.69
N LEU A 4 40.85 -17.30 -21.60
CA LEU A 4 39.59 -16.68 -21.19
C LEU A 4 38.48 -17.02 -22.19
N LYS A 5 37.27 -17.26 -21.68
CA LYS A 5 36.03 -17.07 -22.45
C LYS A 5 35.51 -15.67 -22.13
N VAL A 6 35.38 -14.89 -23.20
CA VAL A 6 34.81 -13.54 -23.26
C VAL A 6 33.30 -13.67 -23.45
N PHE A 7 32.52 -12.91 -22.69
CA PHE A 7 31.14 -12.54 -23.01
C PHE A 7 31.05 -11.01 -22.83
N ASP A 8 31.16 -10.28 -23.94
CA ASP A 8 30.78 -8.86 -24.06
C ASP A 8 29.24 -8.80 -24.19
N PHE A 9 28.51 -8.05 -23.37
CA PHE A 9 28.37 -6.59 -23.27
C PHE A 9 27.77 -5.90 -24.52
N GLN A 10 26.55 -5.41 -24.27
CA GLN A 10 25.72 -4.38 -24.92
C GLN A 10 26.34 -3.56 -26.05
N PHE A 11 25.54 -3.17 -27.06
CA PHE A 11 25.34 -1.75 -27.37
C PHE A 11 24.08 -1.48 -28.20
N LEU A 12 23.38 -0.39 -27.82
CA LEU A 12 22.26 0.27 -28.49
C LEU A 12 22.62 0.73 -29.93
N VAL A 13 21.60 1.01 -30.76
CA VAL A 13 21.22 2.38 -31.20
C VAL A 13 20.05 2.34 -32.20
N SER A 14 19.08 3.23 -31.93
CA SER A 14 17.93 3.66 -32.74
C SER A 14 18.26 4.05 -34.19
N ILE A 15 17.25 4.11 -35.08
CA ILE A 15 16.96 5.30 -35.92
C ILE A 15 15.61 5.14 -36.65
N MET A 16 14.91 6.27 -36.71
CA MET A 16 13.70 6.69 -37.42
C MET A 16 13.52 6.18 -38.87
N GLY A 17 12.26 6.19 -39.35
CA GLY A 17 12.01 6.53 -40.77
C GLY A 17 10.73 5.96 -41.40
N ILE A 18 9.70 6.79 -41.45
CA ILE A 18 8.41 6.72 -42.17
C ILE A 18 8.52 6.26 -43.64
N ALA A 19 7.63 5.36 -44.11
CA ALA A 19 6.84 5.53 -45.36
C ALA A 19 5.87 4.37 -45.67
N SER A 20 4.58 4.73 -45.66
CA SER A 20 3.37 4.24 -46.34
C SER A 20 3.44 3.11 -47.39
N PHE A 21 2.48 2.17 -47.32
CA PHE A 21 1.27 2.12 -48.17
C PHE A 21 0.55 0.76 -47.98
N ALA A 22 -0.63 0.76 -47.36
CA ALA A 22 -1.59 -0.32 -47.51
C ALA A 22 -2.99 0.28 -47.66
N ARG A 23 -3.51 0.17 -48.89
CA ARG A 23 -4.90 0.44 -49.27
C ARG A 23 -5.76 -0.80 -48.99
N LEU A 24 -7.07 -0.54 -48.96
CA LEU A 24 -8.25 -1.42 -49.07
C LEU A 24 -8.94 -1.64 -47.73
N SER A 25 -9.99 -0.86 -47.41
CA SER A 25 -11.36 -0.89 -47.96
C SER A 25 -12.24 -1.94 -47.28
N GLY A 26 -13.18 -1.45 -46.49
CA GLY A 26 -14.56 -1.93 -46.42
C GLY A 26 -14.85 -3.11 -45.49
N CYS A 27 -15.54 -2.84 -44.37
CA CYS A 27 -16.98 -3.17 -44.24
C CYS A 27 -17.49 -2.95 -42.81
N LEU A 28 -18.67 -2.32 -42.75
CA LEU A 28 -19.79 -2.59 -41.85
C LEU A 28 -19.58 -2.66 -40.33
N ALA A 29 -20.19 -1.66 -39.68
CA ALA A 29 -21.23 -1.76 -38.65
C ALA A 29 -21.01 -2.64 -37.39
N ALA A 30 -21.40 -2.02 -36.27
CA ALA A 30 -21.59 -2.56 -34.92
C ALA A 30 -20.30 -2.80 -34.12
N SER A 31 -20.01 -1.88 -33.18
CA SER A 31 -19.43 -2.16 -31.86
C SER A 31 -19.33 -0.88 -31.05
N GLY A 32 -20.46 -0.39 -30.53
CA GLY A 32 -20.43 0.50 -29.38
C GLY A 32 -20.26 -0.36 -28.13
N LEU A 33 -19.01 -0.73 -27.77
CA LEU A 33 -18.63 -1.28 -26.46
C LEU A 33 -17.14 -1.68 -26.36
N ILE A 34 -16.18 -0.90 -26.88
CA ILE A 34 -14.75 -1.09 -26.54
C ILE A 34 -14.06 0.28 -26.47
N MET A 35 -14.41 1.11 -25.48
CA MET A 35 -13.72 2.39 -25.28
C MET A 35 -13.67 2.84 -23.82
N SER A 36 -13.70 1.89 -22.89
CA SER A 36 -13.62 2.18 -21.44
C SER A 36 -12.34 1.66 -20.78
N ALA A 37 -11.74 0.58 -21.31
CA ALA A 37 -10.51 0.02 -20.73
C ALA A 37 -9.24 0.83 -21.10
N ALA A 38 -9.14 1.35 -22.33
CA ALA A 38 -7.97 2.10 -22.76
C ALA A 38 -7.87 3.49 -22.10
N LEU A 39 -9.00 4.18 -21.90
CA LEU A 39 -9.01 5.49 -21.22
C LEU A 39 -8.75 5.37 -19.71
N ALA A 40 -9.20 4.28 -19.07
CA ALA A 40 -8.92 4.04 -17.66
C ALA A 40 -7.43 3.75 -17.41
N ALA A 41 -6.81 2.93 -18.27
CA ALA A 41 -5.38 2.61 -18.19
C ALA A 41 -4.49 3.85 -18.35
N THR A 42 -4.78 4.74 -19.32
CA THR A 42 -4.03 5.99 -19.48
C THR A 42 -4.21 6.94 -18.30
N SER A 43 -5.43 7.03 -17.73
CA SER A 43 -5.68 7.90 -16.58
C SER A 43 -4.96 7.44 -15.31
N ALA A 44 -4.85 6.12 -15.10
CA ALA A 44 -4.16 5.55 -13.96
C ALA A 44 -2.64 5.69 -14.10
N GLU A 45 -2.09 5.44 -15.29
CA GLU A 45 -0.67 5.67 -15.56
C GLU A 45 -0.28 7.13 -15.37
N ASP A 46 -1.11 8.08 -15.81
CA ASP A 46 -0.86 9.51 -15.62
C ASP A 46 -0.97 9.93 -14.14
N ALA A 47 -1.94 9.38 -13.40
CA ALA A 47 -2.10 9.66 -11.97
C ALA A 47 -0.95 9.05 -11.14
N VAL A 48 -0.50 7.84 -11.47
CA VAL A 48 0.70 7.23 -10.86
C VAL A 48 1.94 8.05 -11.18
N ARG A 49 2.12 8.49 -12.42
CA ARG A 49 3.23 9.39 -12.80
C ARG A 49 3.19 10.70 -12.02
N HIS A 50 2.01 11.25 -11.79
CA HIS A 50 1.86 12.47 -11.00
C HIS A 50 2.22 12.22 -9.53
N ASP A 51 1.80 11.11 -8.92
CA ASP A 51 2.19 10.72 -7.56
C ASP A 51 3.71 10.54 -7.44
N ILE A 52 4.33 9.80 -8.38
CA ILE A 52 5.79 9.61 -8.42
C ILE A 52 6.51 10.95 -8.59
N ALA A 53 6.08 11.78 -9.54
CA ALA A 53 6.70 13.07 -9.80
C ALA A 53 6.62 13.98 -8.57
N ALA A 54 5.46 14.06 -7.91
CA ALA A 54 5.27 14.85 -6.69
C ALA A 54 6.15 14.35 -5.54
N MET A 55 6.34 13.03 -5.42
CA MET A 55 7.23 12.42 -4.43
C MET A 55 8.70 12.73 -4.72
N MET A 56 9.14 12.63 -5.99
CA MET A 56 10.53 12.84 -6.39
C MET A 56 10.96 14.31 -6.36
N THR A 57 10.06 15.25 -6.68
CA THR A 57 10.37 16.69 -6.67
C THR A 57 10.31 17.30 -5.27
N GLY A 58 9.88 16.54 -4.26
CA GLY A 58 9.74 17.04 -2.88
C GLY A 58 8.73 18.18 -2.74
N GLN A 59 7.91 18.42 -3.76
CA GLN A 59 7.13 19.65 -3.91
C GLN A 59 5.83 19.65 -3.10
N LYS A 60 5.49 18.55 -2.43
CA LYS A 60 4.38 18.51 -1.46
C LYS A 60 4.87 18.86 -0.05
N ASN A 61 4.99 20.16 0.20
CA ASN A 61 4.96 20.67 1.58
C ASN A 61 3.49 20.65 2.05
N GLN A 62 3.06 19.56 2.68
CA GLN A 62 2.03 19.48 3.73
C GLN A 62 1.51 18.04 3.81
N THR A 63 1.34 17.54 5.04
CA THR A 63 0.49 16.38 5.33
C THR A 63 -0.89 16.65 4.75
N SER A 64 -1.26 15.99 3.65
CA SER A 64 -2.59 16.15 3.07
C SER A 64 -3.52 15.11 3.66
N ILE A 65 -4.56 15.58 4.36
CA ILE A 65 -5.67 14.77 4.84
C ILE A 65 -6.84 14.99 3.89
N ASP A 66 -7.35 13.92 3.33
CA ASP A 66 -8.51 13.93 2.43
C ASP A 66 -9.60 13.01 2.99
N ARG A 67 -10.83 13.51 3.08
CA ARG A 67 -11.99 12.74 3.55
C ARG A 67 -12.77 12.27 2.33
N THR A 68 -12.97 10.97 2.25
CA THR A 68 -13.75 10.32 1.19
C THR A 68 -14.88 9.51 1.80
N ASP A 69 -15.83 9.09 0.96
CA ASP A 69 -16.92 8.19 1.39
C ASP A 69 -16.40 6.83 1.90
N ARG A 70 -15.16 6.46 1.55
CA ARG A 70 -14.51 5.19 1.94
C ARG A 70 -13.59 5.34 3.16
N GLY A 71 -13.45 6.54 3.71
CA GLY A 71 -12.58 6.81 4.85
C GLY A 71 -11.63 7.99 4.65
N VAL A 72 -10.60 8.06 5.48
CA VAL A 72 -9.65 9.18 5.52
C VAL A 72 -8.33 8.78 4.85
N PHE A 73 -7.93 9.51 3.81
CA PHE A 73 -6.59 9.41 3.24
C PHE A 73 -5.64 10.35 3.94
N LEU A 74 -4.44 9.86 4.19
CA LEU A 74 -3.34 10.64 4.74
C LEU A 74 -2.07 10.35 3.95
N GLU A 75 -1.45 11.40 3.43
CA GLU A 75 -0.10 11.35 2.89
C GLU A 75 0.87 11.93 3.92
N THR A 76 1.82 11.13 4.39
CA THR A 76 2.79 11.56 5.40
C THR A 76 4.06 10.70 5.40
N ARG A 77 5.11 11.20 6.05
CA ARG A 77 6.32 10.43 6.35
C ARG A 77 6.22 9.94 7.79
N HIS A 78 5.70 8.72 7.95
CA HIS A 78 5.23 8.23 9.25
C HIS A 78 6.31 8.12 10.33
N CYS A 79 7.56 7.81 9.95
CA CYS A 79 8.59 7.38 10.90
C CYS A 79 9.88 8.21 10.93
N LEU A 80 9.89 9.40 10.33
CA LEU A 80 11.08 10.27 10.36
C LEU A 80 11.12 11.13 11.62
N ASP A 81 12.24 11.07 12.33
CA ASP A 81 12.49 11.85 13.56
C ASP A 81 12.29 13.36 13.33
N GLY A 82 11.53 14.00 14.22
CA GLY A 82 11.26 15.45 14.21
C GLY A 82 10.02 15.90 13.44
N LYS A 83 9.24 15.00 12.83
CA LYS A 83 7.94 15.34 12.19
C LYS A 83 6.75 15.18 13.15
N GLN A 84 5.67 15.90 12.87
CA GLN A 84 4.43 15.88 13.66
C GLN A 84 3.94 14.45 13.91
N SER A 85 3.57 14.17 15.17
CA SER A 85 2.97 12.88 15.53
C SER A 85 1.71 12.64 14.71
N LEU A 86 1.48 11.38 14.29
CA LEU A 86 0.25 10.98 13.60
C LEU A 86 -0.98 11.39 14.40
N VAL A 87 -0.91 11.31 15.73
CA VAL A 87 -1.96 11.75 16.66
C VAL A 87 -2.31 13.22 16.42
N GLN A 88 -1.32 14.09 16.31
CA GLN A 88 -1.55 15.53 16.10
C GLN A 88 -2.17 15.80 14.73
N THR A 89 -1.76 15.06 13.70
CA THR A 89 -2.25 15.21 12.33
C THR A 89 -3.69 14.69 12.19
N MET A 90 -3.99 13.53 12.73
CA MET A 90 -5.26 12.80 12.49
C MET A 90 -6.31 13.01 13.58
N ARG A 91 -6.06 13.82 14.61
CA ARG A 91 -7.01 14.02 15.72
C ARG A 91 -8.39 14.47 15.24
N GLY A 92 -9.42 13.77 15.72
CA GLY A 92 -10.82 13.98 15.39
C GLY A 92 -11.18 13.62 13.96
N GLN A 93 -10.28 12.98 13.20
CA GLN A 93 -10.54 12.65 11.81
C GLN A 93 -11.39 11.40 11.65
N LEU A 94 -11.14 10.38 12.49
CA LEU A 94 -11.79 9.06 12.40
C LEU A 94 -13.13 9.01 13.16
N ARG A 95 -13.29 9.85 14.19
CA ARG A 95 -14.51 9.92 15.03
C ARG A 95 -14.84 8.59 15.70
N VAL A 96 -13.82 7.90 16.19
CA VAL A 96 -13.95 6.66 16.96
C VAL A 96 -13.53 6.88 18.42
N ASP A 97 -13.97 6.00 19.31
CA ASP A 97 -13.54 6.05 20.71
C ASP A 97 -12.03 5.80 20.83
N GLN A 98 -11.37 6.48 21.77
CA GLN A 98 -9.94 6.31 22.04
C GLN A 98 -9.05 6.49 20.79
N GLU A 99 -9.43 7.40 19.89
CA GLU A 99 -8.73 7.65 18.62
C GLU A 99 -7.23 7.89 18.78
N ASP A 100 -6.83 8.73 19.73
CA ASP A 100 -5.41 9.02 20.02
C ASP A 100 -4.63 7.74 20.37
N ALA A 101 -5.25 6.78 21.06
CA ALA A 101 -4.62 5.49 21.40
C ALA A 101 -4.48 4.57 20.18
N LEU A 102 -5.48 4.54 19.29
CA LEU A 102 -5.41 3.83 18.02
C LEU A 102 -4.29 4.37 17.13
N LEU A 103 -4.23 5.69 16.96
CA LEU A 103 -3.21 6.36 16.14
C LEU A 103 -1.80 6.11 16.71
N ALA A 104 -1.63 6.17 18.03
CA ALA A 104 -0.37 5.86 18.68
C ALA A 104 0.04 4.39 18.50
N LEU A 105 -0.92 3.44 18.64
CA LEU A 105 -0.67 2.02 18.42
C LEU A 105 -0.21 1.75 16.97
N PHE A 106 -0.94 2.28 15.99
CA PHE A 106 -0.57 2.14 14.58
C PHE A 106 0.82 2.73 14.29
N GLN A 107 1.10 3.95 14.73
CA GLN A 107 2.41 4.57 14.52
C GLN A 107 3.53 3.72 15.16
N ARG A 108 3.30 3.18 16.35
CA ARG A 108 4.27 2.31 17.03
C ARG A 108 4.48 0.99 16.28
N VAL A 109 3.44 0.40 15.68
CA VAL A 109 3.55 -0.83 14.86
C VAL A 109 4.27 -0.56 13.54
N LEU A 110 3.87 0.50 12.82
CA LEU A 110 4.41 0.85 11.52
C LEU A 110 5.89 1.26 11.59
N CYS A 111 6.26 2.04 12.62
CA CYS A 111 7.63 2.56 12.79
C CYS A 111 8.57 1.61 13.55
N ALA A 112 8.10 0.38 13.76
CA ALA A 112 8.81 -0.59 14.55
C ALA A 112 9.95 -1.21 13.71
N ARG A 113 11.18 -1.27 14.26
CA ARG A 113 12.33 -1.81 13.51
C ARG A 113 12.12 -3.27 13.10
N SER A 114 12.57 -3.62 11.90
CA SER A 114 12.62 -5.01 11.43
C SER A 114 13.48 -5.87 12.38
N ASP A 115 13.04 -7.10 12.66
CA ASP A 115 13.77 -8.02 13.54
C ASP A 115 15.04 -8.57 12.87
N ASP A 116 14.99 -8.78 11.55
CA ASP A 116 16.06 -9.39 10.73
C ASP A 116 16.69 -8.42 9.72
N GLY A 117 16.30 -7.15 9.74
CA GLY A 117 16.71 -6.15 8.75
C GLY A 117 16.10 -6.32 7.35
N MET A 118 15.25 -7.32 7.12
CA MET A 118 14.65 -7.65 5.81
C MET A 118 13.14 -7.41 5.75
N GLY A 119 12.58 -6.73 6.75
CA GLY A 119 11.16 -6.39 6.85
C GLY A 119 10.34 -7.32 7.73
N LYS A 120 10.93 -8.31 8.42
CA LYS A 120 10.18 -9.17 9.35
C LYS A 120 9.84 -8.43 10.64
N LEU A 121 8.58 -8.56 11.06
CA LEU A 121 8.07 -8.00 12.30
C LEU A 121 7.35 -9.08 13.13
N THR A 122 7.94 -9.52 14.23
CA THR A 122 7.36 -10.50 15.17
C THR A 122 6.29 -9.81 16.02
N VAL A 123 5.07 -10.32 15.99
CA VAL A 123 3.94 -9.61 16.63
C VAL A 123 3.94 -9.74 18.16
N ALA A 124 4.56 -10.80 18.70
CA ALA A 124 4.66 -11.04 20.14
C ALA A 124 5.26 -9.87 20.94
N ARG A 125 6.15 -9.08 20.32
CA ARG A 125 6.83 -7.95 20.99
C ARG A 125 5.91 -6.80 21.38
N PHE A 126 4.72 -6.74 20.79
CA PHE A 126 3.71 -5.73 21.13
C PHE A 126 2.81 -6.17 22.29
N GLY A 127 3.06 -7.35 22.86
CA GLY A 127 2.39 -7.84 24.05
C GLY A 127 0.88 -7.78 23.91
N ASP A 128 0.20 -7.27 24.93
CA ASP A 128 -1.26 -7.28 25.01
C ASP A 128 -1.93 -6.39 23.97
N ASP A 129 -1.21 -5.49 23.31
CA ASP A 129 -1.75 -4.65 22.23
C ASP A 129 -1.97 -5.42 20.92
N VAL A 130 -1.73 -6.73 20.93
CA VAL A 130 -1.98 -7.67 19.82
C VAL A 130 -2.95 -8.76 20.25
N ALA A 131 -3.84 -9.15 19.33
CA ALA A 131 -4.82 -10.20 19.58
C ALA A 131 -4.19 -11.59 19.68
N GLU A 132 -4.90 -12.47 20.40
CA GLU A 132 -4.64 -13.91 20.46
C GLU A 132 -5.91 -14.65 20.01
N PRO A 133 -5.88 -15.42 18.90
CA PRO A 133 -4.81 -15.52 17.91
C PRO A 133 -4.69 -14.26 17.03
N PHE A 134 -3.56 -14.13 16.33
CA PHE A 134 -3.31 -13.04 15.37
C PHE A 134 -3.47 -13.51 13.93
N GLN A 135 -4.07 -12.68 13.08
CA GLN A 135 -4.25 -12.98 11.66
C GLN A 135 -3.16 -12.37 10.79
N THR A 136 -2.46 -13.20 10.03
CA THR A 136 -1.47 -12.71 9.07
C THR A 136 -1.41 -13.57 7.82
N GLY A 137 -0.97 -12.97 6.73
CA GLY A 137 -0.81 -13.68 5.47
C GLY A 137 -0.52 -12.77 4.29
N LEU A 138 -0.65 -13.37 3.12
CA LEU A 138 -0.51 -12.72 1.83
C LEU A 138 -1.84 -12.77 1.09
N ALA A 139 -2.34 -11.60 0.70
CA ALA A 139 -3.49 -11.47 -0.19
C ALA A 139 -3.02 -11.14 -1.60
N MET A 140 -3.71 -11.71 -2.59
CA MET A 140 -3.50 -11.38 -3.99
C MET A 140 -4.30 -10.14 -4.33
N TYR A 141 -3.66 -9.07 -4.81
CA TYR A 141 -4.37 -7.89 -5.32
C TYR A 141 -4.43 -7.92 -6.85
N SER A 142 -5.59 -7.56 -7.41
CA SER A 142 -5.86 -7.68 -8.85
C SER A 142 -5.98 -6.32 -9.54
N GLY A 143 -4.89 -5.55 -9.59
CA GLY A 143 -4.82 -4.32 -10.40
C GLY A 143 -5.82 -3.23 -10.00
N MET A 144 -6.17 -3.13 -8.72
CA MET A 144 -7.00 -2.03 -8.20
C MET A 144 -6.36 -0.68 -8.53
N LEU A 145 -7.19 0.28 -8.94
CA LEU A 145 -6.72 1.61 -9.33
C LEU A 145 -6.27 2.41 -8.11
N GLU A 146 -7.06 2.42 -7.04
CA GLU A 146 -6.78 3.18 -5.82
C GLU A 146 -6.42 2.29 -4.64
N LEU A 147 -5.65 2.83 -3.69
CA LEU A 147 -5.30 2.21 -2.43
C LEU A 147 -6.55 1.75 -1.69
N GLY A 148 -6.58 0.45 -1.44
CA GLY A 148 -7.54 -0.29 -0.64
C GLY A 148 -8.74 -0.85 -1.40
N GLY A 149 -9.41 -1.82 -0.78
CA GLY A 149 -10.55 -2.51 -1.38
C GLY A 149 -10.17 -3.71 -2.25
N TRP A 150 -8.94 -4.25 -2.13
CA TRP A 150 -8.73 -5.60 -2.63
C TRP A 150 -9.53 -6.59 -1.76
N PRO A 151 -10.19 -7.59 -2.37
CA PRO A 151 -10.96 -8.57 -1.63
C PRO A 151 -10.00 -9.38 -0.76
N ILE A 152 -10.12 -9.22 0.57
CA ILE A 152 -9.42 -10.09 1.51
C ILE A 152 -10.34 -11.28 1.76
N ASP A 153 -10.05 -12.38 1.08
CA ASP A 153 -10.71 -13.65 1.34
C ASP A 153 -10.06 -14.34 2.54
N TRP A 154 -10.60 -14.11 3.73
CA TRP A 154 -10.13 -14.71 4.98
C TRP A 154 -10.26 -16.24 5.02
N SER A 155 -10.98 -16.85 4.07
CA SER A 155 -11.20 -18.30 4.00
C SER A 155 -10.26 -19.03 3.02
N ASP A 156 -9.78 -18.37 1.97
CA ASP A 156 -9.14 -19.06 0.82
C ASP A 156 -7.77 -18.49 0.41
N SER A 157 -7.34 -17.37 1.00
CA SER A 157 -5.99 -16.84 0.82
C SER A 157 -5.07 -17.34 1.93
N GLY A 158 -3.74 -17.26 1.76
CA GLY A 158 -2.73 -17.71 2.73
C GLY A 158 -2.70 -16.92 4.04
N ILE A 159 -3.88 -16.49 4.52
CA ILE A 159 -4.17 -15.74 5.72
C ILE A 159 -4.59 -16.75 6.80
N GLY A 160 -3.65 -17.02 7.69
CA GLY A 160 -3.85 -17.91 8.83
C GLY A 160 -4.13 -17.13 10.10
N LYS A 161 -4.80 -17.79 11.05
CA LYS A 161 -4.74 -17.44 12.47
C LYS A 161 -3.60 -18.23 13.08
N SER A 162 -2.61 -17.53 13.64
CA SER A 162 -1.51 -18.16 14.37
C SER A 162 -1.48 -17.65 15.80
N PRO A 163 -0.96 -18.45 16.75
CA PRO A 163 -0.65 -17.96 18.07
C PRO A 163 0.20 -16.69 17.99
N ARG A 164 -0.02 -15.73 18.88
CA ARG A 164 0.73 -14.45 18.89
C ARG A 164 2.25 -14.69 18.98
N SER A 165 2.68 -15.77 19.65
CA SER A 165 4.08 -16.17 19.78
C SER A 165 4.73 -16.63 18.47
N GLU A 166 3.94 -17.03 17.48
CA GLU A 166 4.42 -17.61 16.21
C GLU A 166 4.17 -16.69 15.01
N ALA A 167 3.23 -15.75 15.14
CA ALA A 167 2.89 -14.83 14.07
C ALA A 167 3.99 -13.79 13.80
N PHE A 168 4.21 -13.53 12.52
CA PHE A 168 5.05 -12.44 12.04
C PHE A 168 4.41 -11.77 10.83
N VAL A 169 4.78 -10.53 10.60
CA VAL A 169 4.32 -9.72 9.48
C VAL A 169 5.52 -9.41 8.60
N SER A 170 5.39 -9.55 7.28
CA SER A 170 6.40 -9.11 6.32
C SER A 170 6.05 -7.70 5.86
N MET A 171 6.94 -6.75 6.13
CA MET A 171 6.90 -5.38 5.60
C MET A 171 7.86 -5.23 4.40
N LEU A 172 8.27 -6.33 3.78
CA LEU A 172 9.16 -6.31 2.62
C LEU A 172 8.55 -5.45 1.50
N GLY A 173 9.36 -4.56 0.91
CA GLY A 173 8.91 -3.63 -0.12
C GLY A 173 8.28 -2.34 0.42
N LEU A 174 8.05 -2.25 1.74
CA LEU A 174 7.52 -1.06 2.41
C LEU A 174 8.57 -0.47 3.36
N SER A 175 9.05 0.72 3.03
CA SER A 175 9.98 1.49 3.88
C SER A 175 9.22 2.62 4.55
N ALA A 176 8.81 2.39 5.81
CA ALA A 176 8.10 3.39 6.60
C ALA A 176 8.99 4.59 7.01
N ASP A 177 10.31 4.41 6.93
CA ASP A 177 11.37 5.40 7.11
C ASP A 177 11.83 6.04 5.79
N SER A 178 11.18 5.72 4.66
CA SER A 178 11.49 6.31 3.37
C SER A 178 11.45 7.84 3.43
N PRO A 179 12.40 8.54 2.79
CA PRO A 179 12.33 10.00 2.66
C PRO A 179 11.15 10.45 1.79
N LEU A 180 10.53 9.53 1.04
CA LEU A 180 9.30 9.77 0.29
C LEU A 180 8.09 9.66 1.22
N SER A 181 7.06 10.48 0.99
CA SER A 181 5.79 10.31 1.71
C SER A 181 5.15 9.00 1.31
N ALA A 182 4.58 8.29 2.27
CA ALA A 182 3.70 7.16 2.04
C ALA A 182 2.24 7.61 2.17
N VAL A 183 1.33 6.77 1.68
CA VAL A 183 -0.11 7.01 1.74
C VAL A 183 -0.76 5.95 2.63
N SER A 184 -1.64 6.39 3.52
CA SER A 184 -2.52 5.52 4.28
C SER A 184 -3.98 5.87 4.04
N ARG A 185 -4.84 4.84 3.95
CA ARG A 185 -6.31 4.99 3.93
C ARG A 185 -6.87 4.36 5.19
N TRP A 186 -7.61 5.14 5.96
CA TRP A 186 -8.21 4.75 7.23
C TRP A 186 -9.70 4.55 7.04
N GLU A 187 -10.15 3.31 7.18
CA GLU A 187 -11.52 2.89 6.93
C GLU A 187 -12.15 2.42 8.25
N VAL A 188 -13.21 3.13 8.69
CA VAL A 188 -13.95 2.78 9.90
C VAL A 188 -15.05 1.78 9.51
N LEU A 189 -14.76 0.49 9.67
CA LEU A 189 -15.71 -0.60 9.34
C LEU A 189 -16.86 -0.67 10.36
N SER A 190 -16.58 -0.30 11.61
CA SER A 190 -17.57 -0.07 12.67
C SER A 190 -16.95 0.83 13.75
N PRO A 191 -17.72 1.37 14.72
CA PRO A 191 -17.16 2.19 15.80
C PRO A 191 -16.04 1.52 16.60
N SER A 192 -15.99 0.18 16.59
CA SER A 192 -14.99 -0.63 17.28
C SER A 192 -14.05 -1.39 16.34
N HIS A 193 -14.03 -1.08 15.04
CA HIS A 193 -13.18 -1.76 14.07
C HIS A 193 -12.69 -0.79 12.99
N VAL A 194 -11.38 -0.58 12.93
CA VAL A 194 -10.72 0.27 11.93
C VAL A 194 -9.73 -0.57 11.14
N ARG A 195 -9.78 -0.44 9.81
CA ARG A 195 -8.78 -0.98 8.89
C ARG A 195 -7.93 0.15 8.33
N VAL A 196 -6.62 -0.04 8.32
CA VAL A 196 -5.67 0.89 7.71
C VAL A 196 -5.01 0.20 6.53
N TRP A 197 -5.18 0.77 5.34
CA TRP A 197 -4.43 0.40 4.16
C TRP A 197 -3.18 1.29 4.10
N PHE A 198 -2.01 0.71 3.90
CA PHE A 198 -0.75 1.43 3.87
C PHE A 198 0.04 1.05 2.61
N GLY A 199 0.57 2.05 1.91
CA GLY A 199 1.31 1.85 0.69
C GLY A 199 2.16 3.03 0.28
N GLN A 200 3.01 2.81 -0.72
CA GLN A 200 3.84 3.87 -1.28
C GLN A 200 3.01 4.88 -2.09
N PHE A 201 1.96 4.44 -2.79
CA PHE A 201 1.18 5.26 -3.72
C PHE A 201 -0.32 5.16 -3.44
N ARG A 202 -1.05 6.25 -3.72
CA ARG A 202 -2.52 6.23 -3.72
C ARG A 202 -3.03 5.45 -4.93
N GLN A 203 -2.42 5.63 -6.09
CA GLN A 203 -2.81 4.96 -7.33
C GLN A 203 -1.88 3.78 -7.64
N ALA A 204 -2.41 2.73 -8.29
CA ALA A 204 -1.73 1.46 -8.55
C ALA A 204 -0.91 0.96 -7.33
N PRO A 205 -1.56 0.77 -6.17
CA PRO A 205 -0.92 0.45 -4.89
C PRO A 205 -0.34 -0.98 -4.88
N SER A 206 0.79 -1.20 -5.54
CA SER A 206 1.51 -2.48 -5.42
C SER A 206 2.12 -2.63 -4.04
N ASP A 207 2.23 -3.88 -3.60
CA ASP A 207 3.02 -4.27 -2.41
C ASP A 207 2.61 -3.47 -1.16
N THR A 208 1.30 -3.43 -0.93
CA THR A 208 0.66 -2.66 0.13
C THR A 208 0.17 -3.55 1.26
N MET A 209 -0.10 -2.97 2.43
CA MET A 209 -0.48 -3.73 3.61
C MET A 209 -1.80 -3.25 4.19
N THR A 210 -2.53 -4.17 4.80
CA THR A 210 -3.60 -3.82 5.74
C THR A 210 -3.18 -4.04 7.17
N TYR A 211 -3.72 -3.21 8.06
CA TYR A 211 -3.65 -3.36 9.50
C TYR A 211 -5.07 -3.22 10.04
N ASP A 212 -5.56 -4.25 10.72
CA ASP A 212 -6.88 -4.21 11.36
C ASP A 212 -6.73 -4.04 12.87
N PHE A 213 -7.56 -3.15 13.41
CA PHE A 213 -7.62 -2.86 14.82
C PHE A 213 -9.04 -2.98 15.34
N GLU A 214 -9.19 -3.59 16.51
CA GLU A 214 -10.47 -3.72 17.20
C GLU A 214 -10.42 -3.09 18.59
N LEU A 215 -11.49 -2.40 18.97
CA LEU A 215 -11.66 -1.86 20.32
C LEU A 215 -12.23 -2.94 21.24
N ARG A 216 -11.41 -3.45 22.17
CA ARG A 216 -11.77 -4.49 23.13
C ARG A 216 -11.64 -3.95 24.55
N GLY A 217 -12.76 -3.87 25.28
CA GLY A 217 -12.74 -3.39 26.68
C GLY A 217 -12.12 -1.99 26.83
N LYS A 218 -12.46 -1.06 25.92
CA LYS A 218 -11.92 0.32 25.83
C LYS A 218 -10.44 0.43 25.42
N ARG A 219 -9.83 -0.64 24.93
CA ARG A 219 -8.45 -0.64 24.43
C ARG A 219 -8.38 -1.12 22.99
N TRP A 220 -7.70 -0.37 22.14
CA TRP A 220 -7.44 -0.81 20.78
C TRP A 220 -6.41 -1.94 20.77
N VAL A 221 -6.70 -2.98 19.99
CA VAL A 221 -5.87 -4.17 19.83
C VAL A 221 -5.64 -4.38 18.34
N TRP A 222 -4.39 -4.63 17.96
CA TRP A 222 -4.01 -5.00 16.60
C TRP A 222 -4.38 -6.47 16.36
N THR A 223 -5.26 -6.73 15.41
CA THR A 223 -5.88 -8.06 15.21
C THR A 223 -5.38 -8.77 13.97
N SER A 224 -5.05 -8.01 12.92
CA SER A 224 -4.53 -8.58 11.68
C SER A 224 -3.53 -7.67 10.99
N ALA A 225 -2.63 -8.28 10.22
CA ALA A 225 -1.92 -7.58 9.17
C ALA A 225 -1.65 -8.50 7.99
N VAL A 226 -2.02 -8.03 6.80
CA VAL A 226 -1.97 -8.79 5.56
C VAL A 226 -1.22 -7.96 4.54
N ALA A 227 -0.16 -8.53 3.99
CA ALA A 227 0.55 -7.91 2.88
C ALA A 227 -0.11 -8.33 1.57
N SER A 228 -0.12 -7.43 0.60
CA SER A 228 -0.57 -7.72 -0.75
C SER A 228 0.61 -8.08 -1.64
N THR A 229 0.35 -8.95 -2.59
CA THR A 229 1.27 -9.21 -3.70
C THR A 229 0.49 -9.20 -5.01
N ARG A 230 1.16 -8.79 -6.08
CA ARG A 230 0.55 -8.68 -7.41
C ARG A 230 0.43 -10.07 -8.04
N LEU A 231 -0.73 -10.36 -8.62
CA LEU A 231 -0.95 -11.50 -9.52
C LEU A 231 -0.21 -11.33 -10.85
#